data_AF-A0A1I4ATA4-F1
#
_entry.id   AF-A0A1I4ATA4-F1
#
_cell.length_a   1.000
_cell.length_b   1.000
_cell.length_c   1.000
_cell.angle_alpha   90.00
_cell.angle_beta   90.00
_cell.angle_gamma   90.00
#
_symmetry.space_group_name_H-M   'P 1'
#
loop_
_entity.id
_entity.type
_entity.pdbx_description
1 polymer ?
#
loop_
_entity_poly.entity_id
_entity_poly.type
_entity_poly.pdbx_seq_one_letter_code
_entity_poly.pdbx_strand_id
1 'polypeptide(L)'
;MVDSDVQTLLSELAAQLDATASRPMRPEVTHWVAEADAVAGDVADADLPNDVVAERVGHVRDLLSNVDETGDEEADDHVAAAETLADEVLARLDDE
;
A
#
# COMPACT_ATOMS: atom_id res chain seq x y z
N MET A 1 6.99 -3.27 17.53
CA MET A 1 7.84 -2.64 16.52
C MET A 1 8.07 -3.73 15.51
N VAL A 2 7.75 -3.47 14.26
CA VAL A 2 7.94 -4.46 13.20
C VAL A 2 9.43 -4.69 12.95
N ASP A 3 9.78 -5.87 12.45
CA ASP A 3 11.15 -6.19 12.09
C ASP A 3 11.60 -5.41 10.82
N SER A 4 12.92 -5.47 10.56
CA SER A 4 13.52 -4.73 9.44
C SER A 4 13.08 -5.23 8.06
N ASP A 5 12.67 -6.49 7.93
CA ASP A 5 12.18 -7.02 6.66
C ASP A 5 10.77 -6.45 6.38
N VAL A 6 9.89 -6.42 7.38
CA VAL A 6 8.58 -5.77 7.29
C VAL A 6 8.72 -4.27 7.00
N GLN A 7 9.65 -3.55 7.65
CA GLN A 7 9.89 -2.13 7.33
C GLN A 7 10.33 -1.91 5.87
N THR A 8 11.08 -2.85 5.30
CA THR A 8 11.52 -2.76 3.90
C THR A 8 10.30 -2.90 2.97
N LEU A 9 9.44 -3.88 3.23
CA LEU A 9 8.20 -4.07 2.46
C LEU A 9 7.26 -2.86 2.56
N LEU A 10 7.15 -2.24 3.73
CA LEU A 10 6.34 -1.02 3.92
C LEU A 10 6.88 0.16 3.10
N SER A 11 8.19 0.32 3.06
CA SER A 11 8.84 1.35 2.22
C SER A 11 8.59 1.09 0.73
N GLU A 12 8.64 -0.18 0.30
CA GLU A 12 8.36 -0.56 -1.09
C GLU A 12 6.88 -0.35 -1.45
N LEU A 13 5.97 -0.68 -0.53
CA LEU A 13 4.54 -0.43 -0.69
C LEU A 13 4.24 1.06 -0.88
N ALA A 14 4.80 1.91 -0.01
CA ALA A 14 4.66 3.36 -0.13
C ALA A 14 5.23 3.88 -1.46
N ALA A 15 6.37 3.35 -1.91
CA ALA A 15 6.95 3.75 -3.19
C ALA A 15 6.10 3.36 -4.41
N GLN A 16 5.42 2.21 -4.39
CA GLN A 16 4.49 1.83 -5.46
C GLN A 16 3.27 2.76 -5.50
N LEU A 17 2.74 3.14 -4.33
CA LEU A 17 1.59 4.03 -4.24
C LEU A 17 1.91 5.47 -4.66
N ASP A 18 3.09 5.99 -4.30
CA ASP A 18 3.58 7.30 -4.77
C ASP A 18 3.78 7.31 -6.30
N ALA A 19 4.36 6.21 -6.83
CA ALA A 19 4.53 6.03 -8.27
C ALA A 19 3.18 5.99 -8.99
N THR A 20 2.16 5.36 -8.40
CA THR A 20 0.79 5.34 -8.92
C THR A 20 0.16 6.74 -8.89
N ALA A 21 0.26 7.44 -7.75
CA ALA A 21 -0.29 8.78 -7.55
C ALA A 21 0.34 9.86 -8.45
N SER A 22 1.58 9.63 -8.89
CA SER A 22 2.30 10.48 -9.83
C SER A 22 1.86 10.34 -11.29
N ARG A 23 0.94 9.41 -11.59
CA ARG A 23 0.44 9.14 -12.95
C ARG A 23 -0.95 9.73 -13.18
N PRO A 24 -1.32 10.01 -14.44
CA PRO A 24 -2.70 10.32 -14.80
C PRO A 24 -3.60 9.11 -14.50
N MET A 25 -4.67 9.33 -13.74
CA MET A 25 -5.64 8.29 -13.40
C MET A 25 -7.07 8.75 -13.66
N ARG A 26 -7.97 7.78 -13.76
CA ARG A 26 -9.41 8.02 -13.77
C ARG A 26 -9.86 8.69 -12.46
N PRO A 27 -10.71 9.73 -12.53
CA PRO A 27 -11.23 10.42 -11.33
C PRO A 27 -11.89 9.50 -10.30
N GLU A 28 -12.51 8.42 -10.77
CA GLU A 28 -13.21 7.45 -9.95
C GLU A 28 -12.30 6.70 -8.98
N VAL A 29 -11.03 6.46 -9.35
CA VAL A 29 -10.06 5.71 -8.52
C VAL A 29 -9.08 6.61 -7.77
N THR A 30 -8.95 7.88 -8.18
CA THR A 30 -7.97 8.82 -7.61
C THR A 30 -8.08 8.93 -6.10
N HIS A 31 -9.30 8.96 -5.56
CA HIS A 31 -9.49 9.11 -4.12
C HIS A 31 -9.04 7.88 -3.32
N TRP A 32 -9.24 6.67 -3.86
CA TRP A 32 -8.76 5.44 -3.24
C TRP A 32 -7.24 5.37 -3.22
N VAL A 33 -6.59 5.66 -4.36
CA VAL A 33 -5.13 5.65 -4.48
C VAL A 33 -4.50 6.73 -3.58
N ALA A 34 -5.07 7.93 -3.56
CA ALA A 34 -4.53 9.01 -2.73
C ALA A 34 -4.64 8.71 -1.22
N GLU A 35 -5.71 8.06 -0.77
CA GLU A 35 -5.83 7.65 0.62
C GLU A 35 -4.88 6.49 0.95
N ALA A 36 -4.76 5.52 0.06
CA ALA A 36 -3.84 4.39 0.22
C ALA A 36 -2.39 4.88 0.34
N ASP A 37 -1.97 5.78 -0.54
CA ASP A 37 -0.65 6.42 -0.55
C ASP A 37 -0.35 7.13 0.78
N ALA A 38 -1.28 7.97 1.25
CA ALA A 38 -1.12 8.68 2.51
C ALA A 38 -0.96 7.72 3.70
N VAL A 39 -1.78 6.66 3.76
CA VAL A 39 -1.71 5.67 4.84
C VAL A 39 -0.43 4.86 4.78
N ALA A 40 0.00 4.43 3.59
CA ALA A 40 1.23 3.67 3.42
C ALA A 40 2.48 4.50 3.78
N GLY A 41 2.52 5.77 3.38
CA GLY A 41 3.57 6.71 3.77
C GLY A 41 3.65 6.88 5.30
N ASP A 42 2.50 7.12 5.95
CA ASP A 42 2.41 7.26 7.41
C ASP A 42 2.93 6.01 8.13
N VAL A 43 2.63 4.81 7.63
CA VAL A 43 3.07 3.55 8.23
C VAL A 43 4.56 3.30 7.98
N ALA A 44 5.07 3.61 6.79
CA ALA A 44 6.47 3.42 6.44
C ALA A 44 7.42 4.33 7.24
N ASP A 45 6.99 5.57 7.53
CA ASP A 45 7.80 6.56 8.25
C ASP A 45 7.73 6.44 9.79
N ALA A 46 6.82 5.64 10.32
CA ALA A 46 6.56 5.55 11.77
C ALA A 46 7.03 4.22 12.38
N ASP A 47 7.53 4.30 13.62
CA ASP A 47 7.79 3.10 14.43
C ASP A 47 6.49 2.67 15.14
N LEU A 48 5.78 1.73 14.53
CA LEU A 48 4.47 1.26 14.98
C LEU A 48 4.52 -0.20 15.49
N PRO A 49 3.63 -0.58 16.42
CA PRO A 49 3.48 -1.97 16.82
C PRO A 49 2.77 -2.79 15.72
N ASN A 50 3.03 -4.10 15.71
CA ASN A 50 2.61 -5.02 14.65
C ASN A 50 1.09 -5.01 14.42
N ASP A 51 0.30 -4.92 15.50
CA ASP A 51 -1.17 -4.87 15.40
C ASP A 51 -1.67 -3.62 14.68
N VAL A 52 -1.03 -2.47 14.94
CA VAL A 52 -1.37 -1.22 14.26
C VAL A 52 -0.91 -1.26 12.80
N VAL A 53 0.26 -1.82 12.51
CA VAL A 53 0.72 -1.99 11.12
C VAL A 53 -0.24 -2.90 10.35
N ALA A 54 -0.64 -4.04 10.92
CA ALA A 54 -1.59 -4.96 10.30
C ALA A 54 -2.94 -4.28 10.02
N GLU A 55 -3.48 -3.52 10.97
CA GLU A 55 -4.72 -2.75 10.77
C GLU A 55 -4.59 -1.76 9.60
N ARG A 56 -3.48 -1.01 9.54
CA ARG A 56 -3.29 0.04 8.53
C ARG A 56 -3.00 -0.53 7.13
N VAL A 57 -2.20 -1.59 7.05
CA VAL A 57 -1.93 -2.27 5.78
C VAL A 57 -3.17 -3.00 5.27
N GLY A 58 -3.98 -3.56 6.17
CA GLY A 58 -5.30 -4.10 5.84
C GLY A 58 -6.20 -3.03 5.20
N HIS A 59 -6.23 -1.83 5.79
CA HIS A 59 -6.97 -0.70 5.21
C HIS A 59 -6.44 -0.30 3.82
N VAL A 60 -5.12 -0.24 3.63
CA VAL A 60 -4.52 0.01 2.29
C VAL A 60 -4.99 -1.02 1.28
N ARG A 61 -4.92 -2.31 1.62
CA ARG A 61 -5.40 -3.39 0.75
C ARG A 61 -6.89 -3.24 0.41
N ASP A 62 -7.72 -2.91 1.40
CA ASP A 62 -9.16 -2.70 1.19
C ASP A 62 -9.41 -1.53 0.23
N LEU A 63 -8.68 -0.42 0.36
CA LEU A 63 -8.75 0.72 -0.57
C LEU A 63 -8.39 0.29 -2.00
N LEU A 64 -7.28 -0.45 -2.15
CA LEU A 64 -6.81 -0.93 -3.45
C LEU A 64 -7.80 -1.87 -4.14
N SER A 65 -8.54 -2.68 -3.37
CA SER A 65 -9.58 -3.56 -3.92
C SER A 65 -10.74 -2.83 -4.62
N ASN A 66 -10.85 -1.50 -4.44
CA ASN A 66 -11.82 -0.65 -5.14
C ASN A 66 -11.25 -0.05 -6.45
N VAL A 67 -10.01 -0.39 -6.82
CA VAL A 67 -9.33 0.09 -8.02
C VAL A 67 -9.31 -1.04 -9.06
N ASP A 68 -10.28 -1.04 -9.97
CA ASP A 68 -10.31 -2.03 -11.07
C ASP A 68 -9.29 -1.70 -12.17
N GLU A 69 -9.28 -0.44 -12.64
CA GLU A 69 -8.34 0.07 -13.65
C GLU A 69 -8.12 1.58 -13.40
N THR A 70 -6.88 2.01 -13.55
CA THR A 70 -6.47 3.41 -13.42
C THR A 70 -6.58 4.17 -14.73
N GLY A 71 -6.61 3.45 -15.86
CA GLY A 71 -6.55 4.02 -17.21
C GLY A 71 -5.13 4.28 -17.71
N ASP A 72 -4.11 3.84 -16.98
CA ASP A 72 -2.70 3.87 -17.35
C ASP A 72 -2.08 2.51 -17.00
N GLU A 73 -1.53 1.80 -17.99
CA GLU A 73 -1.05 0.42 -17.81
C GLU A 73 0.10 0.34 -16.78
N GLU A 74 0.96 1.37 -16.68
CA GLU A 74 2.03 1.38 -15.70
C GLU A 74 1.49 1.65 -14.28
N ALA A 75 0.48 2.50 -14.13
CA ALA A 75 -0.19 2.70 -12.85
C ALA A 75 -0.94 1.44 -12.39
N ASP A 76 -1.55 0.68 -13.32
CA ASP A 76 -2.17 -0.61 -13.00
C ASP A 76 -1.12 -1.63 -12.51
N ASP A 77 0.07 -1.67 -13.14
CA ASP A 77 1.18 -2.52 -12.68
C ASP A 77 1.65 -2.12 -11.27
N HIS A 78 1.72 -0.82 -10.97
CA HIS A 78 2.08 -0.32 -9.65
C HIS A 78 1.03 -0.69 -8.59
N VAL A 79 -0.27 -0.59 -8.90
CA VAL A 79 -1.36 -1.01 -8.00
C VAL A 79 -1.27 -2.50 -7.70
N ALA A 80 -1.10 -3.35 -8.73
CA ALA A 80 -0.98 -4.80 -8.54
C ALA A 80 0.25 -5.18 -7.69
N ALA A 81 1.37 -4.47 -7.87
CA ALA A 81 2.55 -4.63 -7.04
C ALA A 81 2.28 -4.21 -5.58
N ALA A 82 1.59 -3.08 -5.36
CA ALA A 82 1.20 -2.62 -4.03
C ALA A 82 0.28 -3.61 -3.31
N GLU A 83 -0.72 -4.18 -4.00
CA GLU A 83 -1.59 -5.23 -3.42
C GLU A 83 -0.79 -6.45 -2.96
N THR A 84 0.15 -6.91 -3.81
CA THR A 84 1.03 -8.05 -3.49
C THR A 84 1.89 -7.77 -2.26
N LEU A 85 2.46 -6.58 -2.16
CA LEU A 85 3.28 -6.17 -1.01
C LEU A 85 2.45 -6.07 0.28
N ALA A 86 1.23 -5.53 0.19
CA ALA A 86 0.33 -5.46 1.34
C ALA A 86 -0.03 -6.86 1.86
N ASP A 87 -0.34 -7.81 0.97
CA ASP A 87 -0.58 -9.21 1.36
C ASP A 87 0.67 -9.87 1.98
N GLU A 88 1.87 -9.59 1.46
CA GLU A 88 3.12 -10.14 2.01
C GLU A 88 3.44 -9.60 3.41
N VAL A 89 3.18 -8.31 3.66
CA VAL A 89 3.31 -7.71 4.99
C VAL A 89 2.35 -8.37 5.97
N LEU A 90 1.06 -8.50 5.61
CA LEU A 90 0.06 -9.11 6.48
C LEU A 90 0.41 -10.56 6.81
N ALA A 91 0.82 -11.34 5.80
CA ALA A 91 1.22 -12.74 6.00
C ALA A 91 2.39 -12.86 7.00
N ARG A 92 3.40 -11.99 6.89
CA ARG A 92 4.52 -11.98 7.85
C ARG A 92 4.09 -11.65 9.27
N LEU A 93 3.19 -10.69 9.43
CA LEU A 93 2.71 -10.28 10.76
C LEU A 93 1.81 -11.33 11.42
N ASP A 94 1.11 -12.16 10.63
CA ASP A 94 0.32 -13.30 11.13
C ASP A 94 1.19 -14.49 11.58
N ASP A 95 2.41 -14.63 11.05
CA ASP A 95 3.36 -15.70 11.38
C ASP A 95 4.21 -15.41 12.65
N GLU A 96 4.11 -14.21 13.26
CA GLU A 96 4.86 -13.78 14.45
C GLU A 96 4.23 -14.13 15.82
#